data_AF-A0A2D4KJN5-F1
#
_entry.id   AF-A0A2D4KJN5-F1
#
_cell.length_a   1.000
_cell.length_b   1.000
_cell.length_c   1.000
_cell.angle_alpha   90.00
_cell.angle_beta   90.00
_cell.angle_gamma   90.00
#
_symmetry.space_group_name_H-M   'P 1'
#
loop_
_entity.id
_entity.type
_entity.pdbx_description
1 polymer ?
#
loop_
_entity_poly.entity_id
_entity_poly.type
_entity_poly.pdbx_seq_one_letter_code
_entity_poly.pdbx_strand_id
1 'polypeptide(L)'
;ALAMQIKEASQDPVVLPVLAVPILEAAALLLRCGEGILSNPHHVALVFNIILTVPLDQRVYNSVFLGIHEVLFAILQCHPKVMLKAAPSFLNSFHRLVISVIHEGRQKGDKGSVDEFEAILKCAQLVERMYSYIAAKTEDFTVMSSFIVAQYVIELQKVTLHPAVKKHLTEGIYHIIDLCKERDIKFLNVSLPAGMREVFKELYRDYTHYHKALKQGDEKYKA
;
A
#
# COMPACT_ATOMS: atom_id res chain seq x y z
N ALA A 1 10.33 23.26 -4.36
CA ALA A 1 10.62 23.34 -5.81
C ALA A 1 10.23 22.05 -6.53
N LEU A 2 10.92 20.92 -6.30
CA LEU A 2 10.65 19.66 -7.03
C LEU A 2 9.20 19.17 -6.98
N ALA A 3 8.55 19.15 -5.81
CA ALA A 3 7.14 18.77 -5.71
C ALA A 3 6.22 19.70 -6.54
N MET A 4 6.51 21.00 -6.59
CA MET A 4 5.74 21.95 -7.42
C MET A 4 5.99 21.72 -8.91
N GLN A 5 7.23 21.46 -9.32
CA GLN A 5 7.57 21.16 -10.71
C GLN A 5 6.89 19.87 -11.19
N ILE A 6 6.80 18.86 -10.34
CA ILE A 6 6.03 17.64 -10.62
C ILE A 6 4.53 17.96 -10.76
N LYS A 7 4.00 18.86 -9.92
CA LYS A 7 2.61 19.30 -10.01
C LYS A 7 2.29 20.02 -11.32
N GLU A 8 3.24 20.79 -11.82
CA GLU A 8 3.11 21.49 -13.10
C GLU A 8 3.24 20.48 -14.26
N ALA A 9 4.23 19.59 -14.18
CA ALA A 9 4.44 18.52 -15.16
C ALA A 9 3.25 17.54 -15.23
N SER A 10 2.48 17.36 -14.17
CA SER A 10 1.31 16.47 -14.17
C SER A 10 0.17 16.95 -15.08
N GLN A 11 0.22 18.18 -15.57
CA GLN A 11 -0.70 18.67 -16.59
C GLN A 11 -0.35 18.16 -17.99
N ASP A 12 0.86 17.64 -18.19
CA ASP A 12 1.34 17.11 -19.46
C ASP A 12 1.72 15.62 -19.33
N PRO A 13 0.97 14.70 -19.97
CA PRO A 13 1.20 13.26 -19.85
C PRO A 13 2.53 12.79 -20.46
N VAL A 14 3.18 13.59 -21.31
CA VAL A 14 4.49 13.29 -21.90
C VAL A 14 5.61 13.71 -20.94
N VAL A 15 5.48 14.88 -20.31
CA VAL A 15 6.51 15.44 -19.43
C VAL A 15 6.50 14.75 -18.06
N LEU A 16 5.32 14.38 -17.56
CA LEU A 16 5.16 13.75 -16.25
C LEU A 16 6.09 12.55 -16.02
N PRO A 17 6.13 11.51 -16.85
CA PRO A 17 7.01 10.36 -16.60
C PRO A 17 8.50 10.70 -16.71
N VAL A 18 8.86 11.59 -17.64
CA VAL A 18 10.25 12.04 -17.85
C VAL A 18 10.80 12.75 -16.62
N LEU A 19 9.94 13.45 -15.87
CA LEU A 19 10.33 14.16 -14.66
C LEU A 19 10.12 13.32 -13.39
N ALA A 20 8.94 12.70 -13.23
CA ALA A 20 8.55 12.04 -12.00
C ALA A 20 9.36 10.76 -11.73
N VAL A 21 9.59 9.92 -12.75
CA VAL A 21 10.28 8.64 -12.55
C VAL A 21 11.72 8.84 -12.08
N PRO A 22 12.57 9.66 -12.73
CA PRO A 22 13.93 9.88 -12.26
C PRO A 22 14.00 10.54 -10.87
N ILE A 23 13.04 11.42 -10.53
CA ILE A 23 13.00 12.03 -9.19
C ILE A 23 12.67 10.99 -8.12
N LEU A 24 11.71 10.10 -8.38
CA LEU A 24 11.36 9.01 -7.45
C LEU A 24 12.53 8.03 -7.29
N GLU A 25 13.20 7.66 -8.38
CA GLU A 25 14.39 6.80 -8.34
C GLU A 25 15.55 7.43 -7.54
N ALA A 26 15.86 8.71 -7.81
CA ALA A 26 16.87 9.44 -7.07
C ALA A 26 16.52 9.55 -5.58
N ALA A 27 15.25 9.83 -5.26
CA ALA A 27 14.78 9.87 -3.88
C ALA A 27 14.93 8.50 -3.18
N ALA A 28 14.52 7.41 -3.83
CA ALA A 28 14.66 6.06 -3.29
C ALA A 28 16.14 5.71 -3.04
N LEU A 29 17.03 6.05 -3.98
CA LEU A 29 18.47 5.85 -3.84
C LEU A 29 19.04 6.61 -2.63
N LEU A 30 18.73 7.90 -2.51
CA LEU A 30 19.18 8.73 -1.39
C LEU A 30 18.68 8.20 -0.05
N LEU A 31 17.43 7.75 0.00
CA LEU A 31 16.85 7.14 1.20
C LEU A 31 17.56 5.84 1.59
N ARG A 32 17.93 5.00 0.61
CA ARG A 32 18.67 3.75 0.85
C ARG A 32 20.08 3.97 1.38
N CYS A 33 20.70 5.10 1.09
CA CYS A 33 21.99 5.47 1.69
C CYS A 33 21.91 5.78 3.19
N GLY A 34 20.70 5.93 3.75
CA GLY A 34 20.47 6.10 5.18
C GLY A 34 20.96 7.43 5.75
N GLU A 35 21.21 7.45 7.06
CA GLU A 35 21.59 8.66 7.82
C GLU A 35 22.97 9.22 7.43
N GLY A 36 23.79 8.44 6.71
CA GLY A 36 25.12 8.87 6.25
C GLY A 36 25.10 9.97 5.18
N ILE A 37 24.01 10.05 4.39
CA ILE A 37 23.79 11.13 3.41
C ILE A 37 22.62 12.01 3.85
N LEU A 38 21.52 11.42 4.33
CA LEU A 38 20.35 12.14 4.81
C LEU A 38 20.40 12.27 6.34
N SER A 39 21.23 13.19 6.82
CA SER A 39 21.41 13.43 8.26
C SER A 39 20.24 14.17 8.92
N ASN A 40 19.42 14.89 8.14
CA ASN A 40 18.27 15.63 8.65
C ASN A 40 16.96 14.84 8.43
N PRO A 41 16.28 14.38 9.51
CA PRO A 41 14.99 13.68 9.43
C PRO A 41 13.89 14.44 8.70
N HIS A 42 13.92 15.78 8.70
CA HIS A 42 12.95 16.58 7.97
C HIS A 42 13.06 16.39 6.46
N HIS A 43 14.26 16.12 5.92
CA HIS A 43 14.44 15.90 4.49
C HIS A 43 13.75 14.61 4.04
N VAL A 44 13.79 13.57 4.86
CA VAL A 44 13.07 12.31 4.63
C VAL A 44 11.56 12.56 4.62
N ALA A 45 11.03 13.33 5.58
CA ALA A 45 9.61 13.65 5.64
C ALA A 45 9.12 14.48 4.43
N LEU A 46 9.96 15.37 3.88
CA LEU A 46 9.62 16.17 2.69
C LEU A 46 9.37 15.31 1.44
N VAL A 47 9.91 14.09 1.38
CA VAL A 47 9.70 13.17 0.25
C VAL A 47 8.22 12.77 0.13
N PHE A 48 7.46 12.75 1.22
CA PHE A 48 6.02 12.50 1.15
C PHE A 48 5.28 13.56 0.32
N ASN A 49 5.75 14.81 0.30
CA ASN A 49 5.15 15.86 -0.53
C ASN A 49 5.34 15.58 -2.03
N ILE A 50 6.49 14.99 -2.40
CA ILE A 50 6.75 14.54 -3.77
C ILE A 50 5.75 13.43 -4.13
N ILE A 51 5.70 12.37 -3.31
CA ILE A 51 4.80 11.23 -3.53
C ILE A 51 3.35 11.69 -3.68
N LEU A 52 2.86 12.52 -2.75
CA LEU A 52 1.47 12.99 -2.72
C LEU A 52 1.09 13.85 -3.93
N THR A 53 2.07 14.42 -4.63
CA THR A 53 1.84 15.30 -5.78
C THR A 53 1.89 14.56 -7.13
N VAL A 54 2.66 13.47 -7.22
CA VAL A 54 2.72 12.66 -8.45
C VAL A 54 1.38 11.93 -8.63
N PRO A 55 0.63 12.14 -9.73
CA PRO A 55 -0.56 11.36 -10.02
C PRO A 55 -0.19 9.95 -10.50
N LEU A 56 -1.03 8.97 -10.16
CA LEU A 56 -0.96 7.63 -10.73
C LEU A 56 -1.73 7.64 -12.06
N ASP A 57 -1.13 8.21 -13.11
CA ASP A 57 -1.68 8.22 -14.48
C ASP A 57 -1.63 6.81 -15.08
N GLN A 58 -2.72 6.39 -15.74
CA GLN A 58 -2.85 5.07 -16.37
C GLN A 58 -1.78 4.82 -17.46
N ARG A 59 -1.29 5.85 -18.14
CA ARG A 59 -0.34 5.70 -19.27
C ARG A 59 1.06 5.30 -18.82
N VAL A 60 1.45 5.74 -17.63
CA VAL A 60 2.78 5.49 -17.03
C VAL A 60 2.67 4.86 -15.65
N TYR A 61 1.56 4.13 -15.47
CA TYR A 61 1.12 3.61 -14.20
C TYR A 61 2.21 2.80 -13.50
N ASN A 62 2.80 1.83 -14.21
CA ASN A 62 3.74 0.89 -13.62
C ASN A 62 5.03 1.55 -13.14
N SER A 63 5.62 2.44 -13.95
CA SER A 63 6.87 3.11 -13.59
C SER A 63 6.69 4.08 -12.43
N VAL A 64 5.58 4.84 -12.42
CA VAL A 64 5.26 5.75 -11.32
C VAL A 64 4.91 4.98 -10.06
N PHE A 65 4.10 3.92 -10.17
CA PHE A 65 3.73 3.05 -9.06
C PHE A 65 4.97 2.45 -8.40
N LEU A 66 5.87 1.87 -9.21
CA LEU A 66 7.12 1.30 -8.73
C LEU A 66 7.99 2.37 -8.06
N GLY A 67 8.15 3.55 -8.68
CA GLY A 67 8.92 4.64 -8.08
C GLY A 67 8.38 5.07 -6.71
N ILE A 68 7.06 5.24 -6.58
CA ILE A 68 6.44 5.58 -5.28
C ILE A 68 6.62 4.44 -4.27
N HIS A 69 6.39 3.19 -4.70
CA HIS A 69 6.57 2.02 -3.84
C HIS A 69 7.99 1.92 -3.30
N GLU A 70 9.00 2.07 -4.17
CA GLU A 70 10.42 1.98 -3.82
C GLU A 70 10.83 3.08 -2.82
N VAL A 71 10.31 4.30 -3.00
CA VAL A 71 10.51 5.39 -2.04
C VAL A 71 9.90 5.04 -0.67
N LEU A 72 8.63 4.60 -0.65
CA LEU A 72 7.96 4.22 0.61
C LEU A 72 8.67 3.05 1.29
N PHE A 73 9.11 2.07 0.51
CA PHE A 73 9.81 0.90 1.01
C PHE A 73 11.18 1.29 1.60
N ALA A 74 11.92 2.19 0.93
CA ALA A 74 13.17 2.72 1.45
C ALA A 74 12.99 3.49 2.76
N ILE A 75 11.92 4.30 2.88
CA ILE A 75 11.57 4.98 4.14
C ILE A 75 11.27 3.97 5.25
N LEU A 76 10.46 2.95 4.96
CA LEU A 76 10.08 1.92 5.92
C LEU A 76 11.29 1.11 6.42
N GLN A 77 12.24 0.80 5.52
CA GLN A 77 13.42 0.01 5.85
C GLN A 77 14.53 0.83 6.52
N CYS A 78 14.87 1.98 5.96
CA CYS A 78 16.08 2.73 6.33
C CYS A 78 15.80 3.86 7.31
N HIS A 79 14.55 4.36 7.38
CA HIS A 79 14.17 5.53 8.18
C HIS A 79 12.94 5.27 9.08
N PRO A 80 12.87 4.15 9.83
CA PRO A 80 11.67 3.77 10.58
C PRO A 80 11.24 4.86 11.58
N LYS A 81 12.18 5.51 12.27
CA LYS A 81 11.86 6.59 13.23
C LYS A 81 11.16 7.78 12.56
N VAL A 82 11.56 8.14 11.35
CA VAL A 82 10.91 9.24 10.60
C VAL A 82 9.55 8.80 10.11
N MET A 83 9.46 7.57 9.59
CA MET A 83 8.20 6.96 9.18
C MET A 83 7.18 7.04 10.32
N LEU A 84 7.54 6.67 11.55
CA LEU A 84 6.63 6.73 12.70
C LEU A 84 6.11 8.13 13.01
N LYS A 85 7.02 9.11 13.03
CA LYS A 85 6.66 10.52 13.25
C LYS A 85 5.76 11.07 12.14
N ALA A 86 5.87 10.50 10.93
CA ALA A 86 5.09 10.86 9.76
C ALA A 86 4.10 9.75 9.35
N ALA A 87 3.65 8.91 10.29
CA ALA A 87 2.83 7.73 9.98
C ALA A 87 1.55 8.08 9.19
N PRO A 88 0.84 9.19 9.48
CA PRO A 88 -0.29 9.61 8.64
C PRO A 88 0.09 9.86 7.17
N SER A 89 1.22 10.52 6.92
CA SER A 89 1.72 10.79 5.56
C SER A 89 2.15 9.52 4.85
N PHE A 90 2.81 8.61 5.56
CA PHE A 90 3.20 7.30 5.05
C PHE A 90 1.97 6.47 4.67
N LEU A 91 1.03 6.30 5.59
CA LEU A 91 -0.17 5.50 5.34
C LEU A 91 -1.04 6.12 4.26
N ASN A 92 -1.19 7.44 4.20
CA ASN A 92 -1.92 8.08 3.11
C ASN A 92 -1.26 7.81 1.75
N SER A 93 0.07 7.90 1.69
CA SER A 93 0.83 7.63 0.46
C SER A 93 0.73 6.17 0.04
N PHE A 94 0.83 5.23 0.98
CA PHE A 94 0.67 3.81 0.69
C PHE A 94 -0.77 3.45 0.32
N HIS A 95 -1.76 4.03 1.01
CA HIS A 95 -3.17 3.81 0.70
C HIS A 95 -3.52 4.29 -0.71
N ARG A 96 -2.88 5.35 -1.23
CA ARG A 96 -3.02 5.75 -2.65
C ARG A 96 -2.57 4.66 -3.62
N LEU A 97 -1.49 3.92 -3.30
CA LEU A 97 -1.08 2.76 -4.10
C LEU A 97 -2.12 1.63 -4.01
N VAL A 98 -2.61 1.34 -2.81
CA VAL A 98 -3.64 0.31 -2.57
C VAL A 98 -4.92 0.62 -3.36
N ILE A 99 -5.46 1.84 -3.25
CA ILE A 99 -6.61 2.32 -4.03
C ILE A 99 -6.35 2.07 -5.52
N SER A 100 -5.18 2.47 -6.00
CA SER A 100 -4.89 2.41 -7.41
C SER A 100 -4.83 0.98 -7.95
N VAL A 101 -4.17 0.05 -7.24
CA VAL A 101 -4.17 -1.38 -7.63
C VAL A 101 -5.57 -1.97 -7.56
N ILE A 102 -6.37 -1.61 -6.55
CA ILE A 102 -7.77 -2.06 -6.45
C ILE A 102 -8.56 -1.63 -7.68
N HIS A 103 -8.43 -0.38 -8.11
CA HIS A 103 -9.20 0.13 -9.24
C HIS A 103 -8.71 -0.39 -10.59
N GLU A 104 -7.39 -0.50 -10.79
CA GLU A 104 -6.83 -1.02 -12.03
C GLU A 104 -7.00 -2.52 -12.16
N GLY A 105 -6.89 -3.25 -11.05
CA GLY A 105 -7.09 -4.70 -10.95
C GLY A 105 -8.55 -5.14 -10.94
N ARG A 106 -9.49 -4.23 -11.20
CA ARG A 106 -10.90 -4.58 -11.39
C ARG A 106 -11.03 -5.58 -12.55
N GLN A 107 -11.98 -6.49 -12.44
CA GLN A 107 -12.34 -7.42 -13.48
C GLN A 107 -12.95 -6.65 -14.66
N LYS A 108 -12.09 -6.20 -15.57
CA LYS A 108 -12.43 -5.80 -16.93
C LYS A 108 -12.72 -7.13 -17.66
N GLY A 109 -13.74 -7.21 -18.52
CA GLY A 109 -13.97 -8.41 -19.33
C GLY A 109 -12.80 -8.69 -20.30
N ASP A 110 -13.06 -9.26 -21.47
CA ASP A 110 -12.02 -9.67 -22.45
C ASP A 110 -11.28 -8.49 -23.17
N LYS A 111 -11.19 -7.32 -22.53
CA LYS A 111 -10.75 -6.05 -23.12
C LYS A 111 -9.36 -5.56 -22.65
N GLY A 112 -8.66 -6.31 -21.81
CA GLY A 112 -7.32 -5.94 -21.32
C GLY A 112 -6.21 -6.63 -22.12
N SER A 113 -5.09 -5.94 -22.36
CA SER A 113 -3.90 -6.62 -22.88
C SER A 113 -3.27 -7.48 -21.78
N VAL A 114 -2.63 -8.58 -22.19
CA VAL A 114 -1.93 -9.49 -21.25
C VAL A 114 -0.83 -8.74 -20.50
N ASP A 115 -0.09 -7.86 -21.19
CA ASP A 115 1.01 -7.08 -20.61
C ASP A 115 0.52 -6.06 -19.56
N GLU A 116 -0.62 -5.38 -19.79
CA GLU A 116 -1.22 -4.46 -18.83
C GLU A 116 -1.63 -5.22 -17.56
N PHE A 117 -2.26 -6.39 -17.72
CA PHE A 117 -2.69 -7.21 -16.61
C PHE A 117 -1.52 -7.76 -15.78
N GLU A 118 -0.46 -8.25 -16.43
CA GLU A 118 0.73 -8.74 -15.74
C GLU A 118 1.38 -7.64 -14.91
N ALA A 119 1.40 -6.41 -15.42
CA ALA A 119 1.97 -5.29 -14.71
C ALA A 119 1.14 -4.88 -13.47
N ILE A 120 -0.20 -4.91 -13.57
CA ILE A 120 -1.09 -4.72 -12.42
C ILE A 120 -0.89 -5.82 -11.38
N LEU A 121 -0.71 -7.07 -11.82
CA LEU A 121 -0.45 -8.20 -10.92
C LEU A 121 0.86 -8.01 -10.14
N LYS A 122 1.92 -7.53 -10.80
CA LYS A 122 3.18 -7.15 -10.13
C LYS A 122 2.96 -6.04 -9.10
N CYS A 123 2.13 -5.04 -9.40
CA CYS A 123 1.79 -3.99 -8.44
C CYS A 123 1.05 -4.56 -7.22
N ALA A 124 0.14 -5.52 -7.39
CA ALA A 124 -0.54 -6.20 -6.30
C ALA A 124 0.43 -6.99 -5.40
N GLN A 125 1.41 -7.68 -5.97
CA GLN A 125 2.47 -8.37 -5.24
C GLN A 125 3.34 -7.40 -4.43
N LEU A 126 3.62 -6.22 -4.97
CA LEU A 126 4.35 -5.17 -4.25
C LEU A 126 3.55 -4.61 -3.06
N VAL A 127 2.22 -4.48 -3.19
CA VAL A 127 1.32 -4.11 -2.09
C VAL A 127 1.29 -5.18 -1.01
N GLU A 128 1.13 -6.45 -1.40
CA GLU A 128 1.18 -7.59 -0.47
C GLU A 128 2.49 -7.56 0.34
N ARG A 129 3.63 -7.47 -0.36
CA ARG A 129 4.95 -7.38 0.27
C ARG A 129 5.02 -6.21 1.25
N MET A 130 4.52 -5.03 0.89
CA MET A 130 4.52 -3.86 1.78
C MET A 130 3.69 -4.14 3.04
N TYR A 131 2.52 -4.76 2.93
CA TYR A 131 1.71 -5.15 4.09
C TYR A 131 2.45 -6.16 4.99
N SER A 132 3.10 -7.18 4.44
CA SER A 132 3.90 -8.12 5.23
C SER A 132 5.02 -7.42 5.99
N TYR A 133 5.70 -6.45 5.38
CA TYR A 133 6.75 -5.66 6.04
C TYR A 133 6.21 -4.73 7.13
N ILE A 134 5.08 -4.06 6.88
CA ILE A 134 4.38 -3.25 7.90
C ILE A 134 4.01 -4.14 9.09
N ALA A 135 3.44 -5.32 8.82
CA ALA A 135 3.07 -6.28 9.86
C ALA A 135 4.27 -6.79 10.66
N ALA A 136 5.42 -7.02 10.02
CA ALA A 136 6.64 -7.43 10.71
C ALA A 136 7.22 -6.36 11.66
N LYS A 137 6.77 -5.09 11.56
CA LYS A 137 7.17 -3.97 12.44
C LYS A 137 6.11 -3.69 13.51
N THR A 138 5.49 -4.76 14.03
CA THR A 138 4.25 -4.83 14.85
C THR A 138 4.03 -3.72 15.88
N GLU A 139 5.05 -3.30 16.64
CA GLU A 139 4.87 -2.40 17.80
C GLU A 139 4.30 -1.03 17.40
N ASP A 140 4.62 -0.61 16.18
CA ASP A 140 4.40 0.74 15.70
C ASP A 140 3.06 0.94 14.96
N PHE A 141 2.53 -0.14 14.37
CA PHE A 141 1.35 -0.08 13.49
C PHE A 141 0.09 -0.69 14.09
N THR A 142 0.18 -1.39 15.22
CA THR A 142 -0.99 -2.02 15.85
C THR A 142 -2.14 -1.02 16.11
N VAL A 143 -1.82 0.22 16.49
CA VAL A 143 -2.81 1.29 16.73
C VAL A 143 -3.54 1.71 15.45
N MET A 144 -2.93 1.53 14.28
CA MET A 144 -3.47 1.97 12.98
C MET A 144 -4.04 0.80 12.16
N SER A 145 -3.90 -0.44 12.63
CA SER A 145 -4.29 -1.66 11.92
C SER A 145 -5.78 -1.67 11.52
N SER A 146 -6.69 -1.32 12.45
CA SER A 146 -8.12 -1.21 12.15
C SER A 146 -8.42 -0.15 11.10
N PHE A 147 -7.71 0.97 11.11
CA PHE A 147 -7.89 2.02 10.11
C PHE A 147 -7.46 1.57 8.72
N ILE A 148 -6.33 0.86 8.61
CA ILE A 148 -5.85 0.28 7.36
C ILE A 148 -6.86 -0.73 6.81
N VAL A 149 -7.39 -1.61 7.66
CA VAL A 149 -8.42 -2.59 7.27
C VAL A 149 -9.71 -1.90 6.83
N ALA A 150 -10.17 -0.88 7.55
CA ALA A 150 -11.36 -0.12 7.16
C ALA A 150 -11.20 0.53 5.78
N GLN A 151 -10.06 1.21 5.57
CA GLN A 151 -9.71 1.82 4.28
C GLN A 151 -9.71 0.80 3.14
N TYR A 152 -9.10 -0.37 3.35
CA TYR A 152 -9.11 -1.45 2.36
C TYR A 152 -10.52 -1.91 2.01
N VAL A 153 -11.35 -2.19 3.02
CA VAL A 153 -12.73 -2.67 2.82
C VAL A 153 -13.60 -1.64 2.10
N ILE A 154 -13.45 -0.37 2.45
CA ILE A 154 -14.18 0.74 1.81
C ILE A 154 -13.89 0.78 0.30
N GLU A 155 -12.63 0.61 -0.09
CA GLU A 155 -12.23 0.63 -1.49
C GLU A 155 -12.61 -0.66 -2.21
N LEU A 156 -12.46 -1.81 -1.55
CA LEU A 156 -12.82 -3.11 -2.10
C LEU A 156 -14.32 -3.19 -2.46
N GLN A 157 -15.20 -2.58 -1.66
CA GLN A 157 -16.65 -2.58 -1.93
C GLN A 157 -17.02 -1.90 -3.27
N LYS A 158 -16.16 -1.03 -3.80
CA LYS A 158 -16.44 -0.23 -5.01
C LYS A 158 -16.20 -0.99 -6.32
N VAL A 159 -15.47 -2.10 -6.27
CA VAL A 159 -15.04 -2.84 -7.48
C VAL A 159 -15.17 -4.34 -7.29
N THR A 160 -15.36 -5.05 -8.40
CA THR A 160 -15.13 -6.51 -8.44
C THR A 160 -13.71 -6.73 -8.96
N LEU A 161 -12.85 -7.34 -8.16
CA LEU A 161 -11.44 -7.57 -8.52
C LEU A 161 -11.27 -8.84 -9.37
N HIS A 162 -10.30 -8.80 -10.27
CA HIS A 162 -9.83 -10.00 -10.93
C HIS A 162 -9.27 -10.99 -9.88
N PRO A 163 -9.58 -12.31 -9.95
CA PRO A 163 -9.22 -13.27 -8.91
C PRO A 163 -7.73 -13.30 -8.53
N ALA A 164 -6.83 -13.21 -9.51
CA ALA A 164 -5.38 -13.20 -9.25
C ALA A 164 -4.92 -11.94 -8.49
N VAL A 165 -5.50 -10.77 -8.78
CA VAL A 165 -5.20 -9.53 -8.04
C VAL A 165 -5.81 -9.60 -6.64
N LYS A 166 -7.08 -10.05 -6.54
CA LYS A 166 -7.77 -10.26 -5.26
C LYS A 166 -6.95 -11.14 -4.33
N LYS A 167 -6.37 -12.23 -4.83
CA LYS A 167 -5.52 -13.14 -4.05
C LYS A 167 -4.41 -12.39 -3.32
N HIS A 168 -3.56 -11.65 -4.05
CA HIS A 168 -2.41 -10.95 -3.46
C HIS A 168 -2.83 -9.85 -2.48
N LEU A 169 -3.87 -9.06 -2.82
CA LEU A 169 -4.38 -8.02 -1.93
C LEU A 169 -5.00 -8.60 -0.65
N THR A 170 -5.70 -9.74 -0.76
CA THR A 170 -6.28 -10.45 0.38
C THR A 170 -5.20 -11.04 1.30
N GLU A 171 -4.17 -11.70 0.76
CA GLU A 171 -3.04 -12.19 1.58
C GLU A 171 -2.33 -11.03 2.29
N GLY A 172 -2.11 -9.92 1.59
CA GLY A 172 -1.53 -8.72 2.19
C GLY A 172 -2.36 -8.18 3.36
N ILE A 173 -3.66 -7.99 3.17
CA ILE A 173 -4.50 -7.43 4.25
C ILE A 173 -4.65 -8.40 5.44
N TYR A 174 -4.56 -9.71 5.23
CA TYR A 174 -4.58 -10.70 6.32
C TYR A 174 -3.43 -10.48 7.32
N HIS A 175 -2.24 -10.11 6.85
CA HIS A 175 -1.14 -9.72 7.74
C HIS A 175 -1.44 -8.51 8.61
N ILE A 176 -2.31 -7.60 8.15
CA ILE A 176 -2.74 -6.45 8.96
C ILE A 176 -3.85 -6.85 9.93
N ILE A 177 -4.77 -7.74 9.52
CA ILE A 177 -5.80 -8.29 10.42
C ILE A 177 -5.15 -9.08 11.57
N ASP A 178 -4.02 -9.75 11.34
CA ASP A 178 -3.20 -10.38 12.41
C ASP A 178 -2.80 -9.39 13.51
N LEU A 179 -2.62 -8.10 13.19
CA LEU A 179 -2.27 -7.05 14.16
C LEU A 179 -3.48 -6.53 14.94
N CYS A 180 -4.70 -6.74 14.43
CA CYS A 180 -5.92 -6.27 15.06
C CYS A 180 -6.22 -7.06 16.33
N LYS A 181 -6.36 -6.35 17.46
CA LYS A 181 -6.85 -6.92 18.71
C LYS A 181 -8.36 -7.05 18.67
N GLU A 182 -8.94 -7.74 19.64
CA GLU A 182 -10.39 -7.93 19.73
C GLU A 182 -11.16 -6.60 19.72
N ARG A 183 -10.62 -5.56 20.37
CA ARG A 183 -11.18 -4.20 20.36
C ARG A 183 -11.22 -3.58 18.96
N ASP A 184 -10.23 -3.88 18.13
CA ASP A 184 -10.09 -3.36 16.77
C ASP A 184 -11.12 -4.03 15.85
N ILE A 185 -11.34 -5.33 16.02
CA ILE A 185 -12.39 -6.09 15.33
C ILE A 185 -13.78 -5.62 15.76
N LYS A 186 -14.00 -5.37 17.06
CA LYS A 186 -15.26 -4.79 17.57
C LYS A 186 -15.51 -3.40 16.99
N PHE A 187 -14.48 -2.54 16.97
CA PHE A 187 -14.55 -1.22 16.35
C PHE A 187 -14.96 -1.31 14.89
N LEU A 188 -14.30 -2.16 14.08
CA LEU A 188 -14.63 -2.35 12.66
C LEU A 188 -16.09 -2.79 12.46
N ASN A 189 -16.58 -3.74 13.27
CA ASN A 189 -17.96 -4.20 13.19
C ASN A 189 -19.01 -3.14 13.55
N VAL A 190 -18.68 -2.18 14.41
CA VAL A 190 -19.61 -1.13 14.84
C VAL A 190 -19.54 0.09 13.92
N SER A 191 -18.33 0.51 13.57
CA SER A 191 -18.06 1.79 12.89
C SER A 191 -18.21 1.73 11.37
N LEU A 192 -18.08 0.55 10.75
CA LEU A 192 -18.30 0.44 9.31
C LEU A 192 -19.79 0.56 8.96
N PRO A 193 -20.15 1.31 7.88
CA PRO A 193 -21.50 1.32 7.32
C PRO A 193 -21.97 -0.08 6.93
N ALA A 194 -23.28 -0.32 6.90
CA ALA A 194 -23.85 -1.66 6.72
C ALA A 194 -23.24 -2.44 5.53
N GLY A 195 -23.15 -1.82 4.35
CA GLY A 195 -22.57 -2.48 3.17
C GLY A 195 -21.08 -2.84 3.33
N MET A 196 -20.28 -1.95 3.92
CA MET A 196 -18.85 -2.19 4.19
C MET A 196 -18.66 -3.24 5.27
N ARG A 197 -19.55 -3.26 6.26
CA ARG A 197 -19.53 -4.21 7.38
C ARG A 197 -19.73 -5.64 6.91
N GLU A 198 -20.62 -5.87 5.94
CA GLU A 198 -20.81 -7.22 5.38
C GLU A 198 -19.57 -7.68 4.60
N VAL A 199 -18.94 -6.80 3.80
CA VAL A 199 -17.65 -7.11 3.15
C VAL A 199 -16.57 -7.44 4.17
N PHE A 200 -16.49 -6.68 5.27
CA PHE A 200 -15.55 -6.96 6.35
C PHE A 200 -15.84 -8.31 7.03
N LYS A 201 -17.11 -8.63 7.32
CA LYS A 201 -17.47 -9.92 7.94
C LYS A 201 -17.09 -11.10 7.07
N GLU A 202 -17.31 -11.01 5.75
CA GLU A 202 -16.88 -12.03 4.80
C GLU A 202 -15.36 -12.17 4.79
N LEU A 203 -14.63 -11.06 4.65
CA LEU A 203 -13.16 -11.04 4.68
C LEU A 203 -12.61 -11.65 5.99
N TYR A 204 -13.19 -11.28 7.13
CA TYR A 204 -12.74 -11.74 8.45
C TYR A 204 -13.07 -13.22 8.67
N ARG A 205 -14.21 -13.71 8.17
CA ARG A 205 -14.56 -15.13 8.17
C ARG A 205 -13.54 -15.93 7.35
N ASP A 206 -13.22 -15.48 6.14
CA ASP A 206 -12.25 -16.18 5.29
C ASP A 206 -10.85 -16.16 5.95
N TYR A 207 -10.47 -15.04 6.56
CA TYR A 207 -9.24 -14.93 7.35
C TYR A 207 -9.19 -15.95 8.50
N THR A 208 -10.26 -16.08 9.30
CA THR A 208 -10.27 -17.01 10.43
C THR A 208 -10.22 -18.47 10.00
N HIS A 209 -10.91 -18.82 8.91
CA HIS A 209 -10.96 -20.19 8.39
C HIS A 209 -9.68 -20.62 7.67
N TYR A 210 -9.11 -19.78 6.82
CA TYR A 210 -8.03 -20.18 5.92
C TYR A 210 -6.65 -19.71 6.37
N HIS A 211 -6.53 -18.48 6.85
CA HIS A 211 -5.22 -17.89 7.17
C HIS A 211 -4.81 -18.15 8.62
N LYS A 212 -5.68 -17.78 9.58
CA LYS A 212 -5.39 -17.91 11.01
C LYS A 212 -5.23 -19.37 11.45
N ALA A 213 -6.09 -20.25 10.94
CA ALA A 213 -6.03 -21.68 11.24
C ALA A 213 -4.73 -22.34 10.72
N LEU A 214 -4.31 -21.99 9.50
CA LEU A 214 -3.06 -22.49 8.90
C LEU A 214 -1.84 -22.06 9.72
N LYS A 215 -1.77 -20.77 10.07
CA LYS A 215 -0.68 -20.20 10.85
C LYS A 215 -0.55 -20.84 12.24
N GLN A 216 -1.66 -21.06 12.93
CA GLN A 216 -1.68 -21.77 14.21
C GLN A 216 -1.31 -23.26 14.08
N GLY A 217 -1.60 -23.87 12.92
CA GLY A 217 -1.11 -25.21 12.59
C GLY A 217 0.41 -25.23 12.46
N ASP A 218 0.97 -24.34 11.66
CA ASP A 218 2.42 -24.24 11.41
C ASP A 218 3.23 -23.95 12.69
N GLU A 219 2.71 -23.11 13.59
CA GLU A 219 3.34 -22.83 14.89
C GLU A 219 3.38 -24.07 15.80
N LYS A 220 2.35 -24.94 15.74
CA LYS A 220 2.32 -26.19 16.52
C LYS A 220 3.29 -27.25 16.01
N TYR A 221 3.68 -27.23 14.74
CA TYR A 221 4.68 -28.16 14.19
C TYR A 221 6.12 -27.67 14.36
N LYS A 222 6.32 -26.39 14.70
CA LYS A 222 7.64 -25.78 14.93
C LYS A 222 8.02 -25.65 16.41
N ALA A 223 7.09 -25.91 17.34
CA ALA A 223 7.30 -25.96 18.78
C ALA A 223 7.63 -27.38 19.24
#